data_AF-A0A5S3QTM1-F1
#
_entry.id   AF-A0A5S3QTM1-F1
#
_cell.length_a   1.000
_cell.length_b   1.000
_cell.length_c   1.000
_cell.angle_alpha   90.00
_cell.angle_beta   90.00
_cell.angle_gamma   90.00
#
_symmetry.space_group_name_H-M   'P 1'
#
loop_
_entity.id
_entity.type
_entity.pdbx_description
1 polymer ?
#
loop_
_entity_poly.entity_id
_entity_poly.type
_entity_poly.pdbx_seq_one_letter_code
_entity_poly.pdbx_strand_id
1 'polypeptide(L)'
;MKGAWSEWKEAIFKACLVVFSVLLFLFFDGREFWFTQIQPQLTNMLSNQKTELNSAPVVSEQKFKQPSSVQSTNGDTFDHQTSLRQFGRCASQQAEGIKYRVENGIYTWVDERGITNYSDKKPSFAAKHYQPERNRALDFFDLNISGPNITDQFKNTLSAKLNAVFRGYTSIVGLDAMQKVTLRIKVLPNRREYERVVKSYGGNPKGNVGLYLGRYNLALVEQRNHHATMQTAVHEAVHAINQAVIGYTPRWLNEGLAGYFQTVKVTMQVGTVAPNQARLHRGYITGRVLSPYELINAESKWKSYNSELMYKSSWATIHFLMSTTTGRLSLKKLMLQEQTERCRALSNRESQALLRAHYPNIVDRFASFIQSPVEPQRL
;
A
#
# COMPACT_ATOMS: atom_id res chain seq x y z
N MET A 1 18.23 56.18 9.83
CA MET A 1 17.38 56.09 8.63
C MET A 1 16.47 54.88 8.75
N LYS A 2 15.20 55.10 9.12
CA LYS A 2 14.16 54.06 9.14
C LYS A 2 13.62 53.94 7.71
N GLY A 3 13.97 52.87 7.02
CA GLY A 3 13.45 52.60 5.68
C GLY A 3 11.96 52.29 5.77
N ALA A 4 11.13 53.15 5.18
CA ALA A 4 9.70 52.97 5.07
C ALA A 4 9.41 51.62 4.41
N TRP A 5 8.91 50.68 5.20
CA TRP A 5 8.27 49.47 4.70
C TRP A 5 7.01 49.95 3.98
N SER A 6 7.05 50.00 2.65
CA SER A 6 5.93 50.49 1.84
C SER A 6 4.69 49.65 2.12
N GLU A 7 3.56 50.27 2.45
CA GLU A 7 2.28 49.62 2.81
C GLU A 7 1.86 48.50 1.83
N TRP A 8 2.21 48.64 0.55
CA TRP A 8 1.99 47.64 -0.51
C TRP A 8 2.69 46.30 -0.25
N LYS A 9 3.90 46.31 0.31
CA LYS A 9 4.64 45.08 0.65
C LYS A 9 4.02 44.35 1.84
N GLU A 10 3.46 45.10 2.79
CA GLU A 10 2.75 44.52 3.93
C GLU A 10 1.42 43.90 3.49
N ALA A 11 0.70 44.55 2.58
CA ALA A 11 -0.51 44.00 1.98
C ALA A 11 -0.24 42.71 1.19
N ILE A 12 0.83 42.67 0.38
CA ILE A 12 1.24 41.46 -0.36
C ILE A 12 1.64 40.34 0.60
N PHE A 13 2.41 40.65 1.65
CA PHE A 13 2.81 39.65 2.64
C PHE A 13 1.60 39.04 3.37
N LYS A 14 0.62 39.87 3.77
CA LYS A 14 -0.64 39.41 4.38
C LYS A 14 -1.46 38.55 3.41
N ALA A 15 -1.56 38.95 2.14
CA ALA A 15 -2.25 38.15 1.12
C ALA A 15 -1.56 36.79 0.89
N CYS A 16 -0.23 36.76 0.81
CA CYS A 16 0.53 35.51 0.71
C CYS A 16 0.34 34.61 1.93
N LEU A 17 0.30 35.18 3.14
CA LEU A 17 0.01 34.43 4.37
C LEU A 17 -1.38 33.81 4.35
N VAL A 18 -2.41 34.57 3.95
CA VAL A 18 -3.78 34.05 3.85
C VAL A 18 -3.87 32.94 2.82
N VAL A 19 -3.29 33.13 1.63
CA VAL A 19 -3.25 32.11 0.58
C VAL A 19 -2.51 30.87 1.07
N PHE A 20 -1.34 31.02 1.70
CA PHE A 20 -0.58 29.91 2.26
C PHE A 20 -1.33 29.19 3.37
N SER A 21 -2.03 29.90 4.25
CA SER A 21 -2.88 29.32 5.29
C SER A 21 -4.08 28.56 4.71
N VAL A 22 -4.70 29.08 3.64
CA VAL A 22 -5.77 28.37 2.91
C VAL A 22 -5.24 27.12 2.22
N LEU A 23 -4.05 27.20 1.60
CA LEU A 23 -3.38 26.04 0.99
C LEU A 23 -3.02 24.98 2.03
N LEU A 24 -2.48 25.37 3.18
CA LEU A 24 -2.22 24.48 4.31
C LEU A 24 -3.52 23.88 4.85
N PHE A 25 -4.56 24.68 5.02
CA PHE A 25 -5.87 24.21 5.46
C PHE A 25 -6.43 23.15 4.50
N LEU A 26 -6.41 23.40 3.19
CA LEU A 26 -6.87 22.42 2.19
C LEU A 26 -5.99 21.17 2.15
N PHE A 27 -4.67 21.31 2.32
CA PHE A 27 -3.72 20.21 2.42
C PHE A 27 -4.00 19.31 3.63
N PHE A 28 -4.34 19.88 4.78
CA PHE A 28 -4.69 19.12 5.99
C PHE A 28 -6.17 18.64 6.00
N ASP A 29 -7.06 19.27 5.21
CA ASP A 29 -8.48 18.87 5.07
C ASP A 29 -8.70 17.72 4.07
N GLY A 30 -7.63 17.18 3.47
CA GLY A 30 -7.72 16.03 2.56
C GLY A 30 -8.37 16.33 1.21
N ARG A 31 -8.51 17.60 0.83
CA ARG A 31 -8.90 18.02 -0.52
C ARG A 31 -7.63 18.19 -1.34
N GLU A 32 -7.36 17.27 -2.27
CA GLU A 32 -6.13 17.30 -3.08
C GLU A 32 -6.03 18.56 -3.94
N PHE A 33 -4.94 19.31 -3.76
CA PHE A 33 -4.59 20.48 -4.58
C PHE A 33 -3.79 20.01 -5.80
N TRP A 34 -4.39 20.05 -6.99
CA TRP A 34 -3.70 19.74 -8.24
C TRP A 34 -2.98 20.98 -8.78
N PHE A 35 -1.64 20.97 -8.79
CA PHE A 35 -0.81 22.04 -9.38
C PHE A 35 -1.00 22.24 -10.90
N THR A 36 -1.73 21.35 -11.58
CA THR A 36 -1.97 21.42 -13.03
C THR A 36 -2.91 22.55 -13.45
N GLN A 37 -3.53 23.28 -12.51
CA GLN A 37 -4.39 24.44 -12.81
C GLN A 37 -3.68 25.80 -12.69
N ILE A 38 -2.39 25.87 -12.28
CA ILE A 38 -1.64 27.14 -12.14
C ILE A 38 -0.46 27.22 -13.15
N GLN A 39 -0.34 26.25 -14.06
CA GLN A 39 0.91 25.99 -14.77
C GLN A 39 1.32 26.88 -15.97
N PRO A 40 0.65 27.96 -16.41
CA PRO A 40 1.27 28.83 -17.41
C PRO A 40 2.02 30.06 -16.84
N GLN A 41 2.09 30.30 -15.52
CA GLN A 41 2.65 31.58 -15.01
C GLN A 41 3.88 31.49 -14.08
N LEU A 42 4.36 30.30 -13.70
CA LEU A 42 5.49 30.16 -12.75
C LEU A 42 6.82 29.69 -13.37
N THR A 43 6.83 29.35 -14.66
CA THR A 43 8.04 28.84 -15.35
C THR A 43 9.09 29.92 -15.66
N ASN A 44 8.78 31.20 -15.49
CA ASN A 44 9.71 32.29 -15.79
C ASN A 44 10.49 32.85 -14.58
N MET A 45 10.34 32.28 -13.37
CA MET A 45 10.95 32.85 -12.15
C MET A 45 11.97 31.94 -11.42
N LEU A 46 12.17 30.69 -11.82
CA LEU A 46 13.05 29.74 -11.10
C LEU A 46 14.25 29.22 -11.91
N SER A 47 14.62 29.90 -12.98
CA SER A 47 15.94 29.76 -13.60
C SER A 47 16.88 30.82 -13.03
N ASN A 48 17.41 30.59 -11.83
CA ASN A 48 18.75 31.05 -11.38
C ASN A 48 18.86 30.95 -9.85
N GLN A 49 19.29 29.78 -9.34
CA GLN A 49 20.28 29.69 -8.25
C GLN A 49 20.57 28.21 -7.94
N LYS A 50 21.68 27.71 -8.48
CA LYS A 50 22.42 26.59 -7.92
C LYS A 50 23.34 27.18 -6.86
N THR A 51 23.28 26.70 -5.62
CA THR A 51 24.43 26.77 -4.72
C THR A 51 24.43 25.60 -3.75
N GLU A 52 25.62 25.03 -3.62
CA GLU A 52 26.04 23.88 -2.83
C GLU A 52 25.88 24.11 -1.32
N LEU A 53 25.59 23.05 -0.57
CA LEU A 53 25.91 23.01 0.85
C LEU A 53 26.49 21.64 1.24
N ASN A 54 27.69 21.73 1.81
CA ASN A 54 28.60 20.64 2.12
C ASN A 54 28.13 19.71 3.25
N SER A 55 28.62 18.48 3.15
CA SER A 55 28.49 17.33 4.03
C SER A 55 29.18 17.47 5.40
N ALA A 56 28.59 16.83 6.41
CA ALA A 56 29.17 16.54 7.74
C ALA A 56 28.92 15.03 8.08
N PRO A 57 29.65 14.42 9.03
CA PRO A 57 30.37 13.17 8.77
C PRO A 57 29.58 11.88 9.06
N VAL A 58 29.94 10.86 8.30
CA VAL A 58 29.48 9.47 8.39
C VAL A 58 30.04 8.81 9.65
N VAL A 59 29.14 8.41 10.56
CA VAL A 59 29.45 7.47 11.64
C VAL A 59 29.37 6.06 11.05
N SER A 60 30.40 5.26 11.28
CA SER A 60 30.57 3.91 10.73
C SER A 60 29.57 2.92 11.34
N GLU A 61 28.64 2.41 10.53
CA GLU A 61 27.87 1.22 10.90
C GLU A 61 28.71 -0.04 10.64
N GLN A 62 28.96 -0.75 11.74
CA GLN A 62 29.65 -2.03 11.77
C GLN A 62 28.89 -3.07 10.93
N LYS A 63 29.66 -3.86 10.16
CA LYS A 63 29.20 -4.99 9.35
C LYS A 63 28.36 -5.98 10.18
N PHE A 64 27.03 -5.95 10.01
CA PHE A 64 26.16 -7.03 10.45
C PHE A 64 26.02 -8.09 9.36
N LYS A 65 26.24 -9.36 9.74
CA LYS A 65 26.12 -10.53 8.88
C LYS A 65 24.72 -10.61 8.25
N GLN A 66 24.72 -10.79 6.93
CA GLN A 66 23.54 -10.98 6.10
C GLN A 66 22.66 -12.11 6.63
N PRO A 67 21.34 -11.93 6.76
CA PRO A 67 20.42 -13.04 6.83
C PRO A 67 20.44 -13.75 5.47
N SER A 68 20.74 -15.04 5.49
CA SER A 68 20.84 -15.92 4.33
C SER A 68 19.62 -15.78 3.42
N SER A 69 19.88 -15.43 2.16
CA SER A 69 18.95 -15.64 1.06
C SER A 69 18.55 -17.12 1.05
N VAL A 70 17.30 -17.41 1.37
CA VAL A 70 16.75 -18.74 1.11
C VAL A 70 16.70 -18.91 -0.40
N GLN A 71 17.65 -19.68 -0.93
CA GLN A 71 17.65 -20.17 -2.29
C GLN A 71 16.36 -20.96 -2.51
N SER A 72 15.49 -20.45 -3.38
CA SER A 72 14.33 -21.17 -3.87
C SER A 72 14.82 -22.27 -4.81
N THR A 73 14.86 -23.50 -4.33
CA THR A 73 15.06 -24.67 -5.19
C THR A 73 13.80 -24.91 -6.03
N ASN A 74 14.02 -25.27 -7.29
CA ASN A 74 13.01 -25.48 -8.33
C ASN A 74 11.92 -26.49 -7.90
N GLY A 75 10.65 -26.14 -8.13
CA GLY A 75 9.50 -27.04 -8.06
C GLY A 75 8.35 -26.50 -7.20
N ASP A 76 7.26 -26.11 -7.87
CA ASP A 76 5.96 -25.69 -7.29
C ASP A 76 5.97 -24.46 -6.39
N THR A 77 5.92 -23.31 -7.04
CA THR A 77 5.63 -22.04 -6.39
C THR A 77 4.13 -21.76 -6.38
N PHE A 78 3.68 -21.25 -5.24
CA PHE A 78 2.29 -21.19 -4.81
C PHE A 78 1.45 -20.14 -5.54
N ASP A 79 0.13 -20.41 -5.64
CA ASP A 79 -0.83 -19.69 -6.49
C ASP A 79 -1.99 -19.10 -5.64
N HIS A 80 -1.81 -17.87 -5.17
CA HIS A 80 -2.82 -17.13 -4.39
C HIS A 80 -4.13 -16.94 -5.17
N GLN A 81 -4.08 -16.86 -6.51
CA GLN A 81 -5.29 -16.72 -7.32
C GLN A 81 -6.01 -18.04 -7.59
N THR A 82 -5.32 -19.17 -7.67
CA THR A 82 -6.00 -20.46 -7.58
C THR A 82 -6.71 -20.56 -6.25
N SER A 83 -6.12 -20.06 -5.15
CA SER A 83 -6.82 -20.00 -3.86
C SER A 83 -8.00 -19.02 -3.87
N LEU A 84 -7.90 -17.84 -4.48
CA LEU A 84 -9.03 -16.91 -4.65
C LEU A 84 -10.13 -17.43 -5.59
N ARG A 85 -9.81 -18.22 -6.62
CA ARG A 85 -10.79 -18.77 -7.56
C ARG A 85 -11.39 -20.10 -7.08
N GLN A 86 -10.59 -20.95 -6.43
CA GLN A 86 -11.00 -22.23 -5.84
C GLN A 86 -11.72 -22.02 -4.49
N PHE A 87 -11.31 -21.00 -3.75
CA PHE A 87 -11.87 -20.62 -2.47
C PHE A 87 -12.26 -19.15 -2.50
N GLY A 88 -12.96 -18.64 -3.50
CA GLY A 88 -13.58 -17.30 -3.44
C GLY A 88 -15.09 -17.43 -3.56
N ARG A 89 -15.83 -16.74 -2.70
CA ARG A 89 -17.23 -16.42 -3.01
C ARG A 89 -17.23 -15.04 -3.62
N CYS A 90 -17.53 -14.94 -4.91
CA CYS A 90 -17.80 -13.64 -5.48
C CYS A 90 -19.22 -13.22 -5.10
N ALA A 91 -19.35 -12.07 -4.45
CA ALA A 91 -20.61 -11.37 -4.35
C ALA A 91 -20.72 -10.45 -5.58
N SER A 92 -21.75 -10.63 -6.38
CA SER A 92 -22.02 -9.78 -7.56
C SER A 92 -22.39 -8.35 -7.17
N GLN A 93 -22.91 -8.14 -5.95
CA GLN A 93 -23.30 -6.84 -5.44
C GLN A 93 -22.17 -6.18 -4.65
N GLN A 94 -22.08 -4.86 -4.76
CA GLN A 94 -21.21 -4.05 -3.90
C GLN A 94 -21.67 -4.17 -2.45
N ALA A 95 -20.73 -4.41 -1.54
CA ALA A 95 -20.98 -4.39 -0.11
C ALA A 95 -21.25 -2.95 0.37
N GLU A 96 -21.42 -2.78 1.68
CA GLU A 96 -21.60 -1.47 2.30
C GLU A 96 -20.46 -0.50 1.92
N GLY A 97 -20.84 0.67 1.39
CA GLY A 97 -19.90 1.75 1.09
C GLY A 97 -19.25 2.32 2.36
N ILE A 98 -18.17 3.08 2.18
CA ILE A 98 -17.47 3.70 3.32
C ILE A 98 -18.33 4.75 3.99
N LYS A 99 -18.48 4.63 5.31
CA LYS A 99 -19.16 5.61 6.16
C LYS A 99 -18.16 6.31 7.07
N TYR A 100 -18.58 7.41 7.67
CA TYR A 100 -17.85 8.01 8.77
C TYR A 100 -18.23 7.32 10.08
N ARG A 101 -17.23 6.88 10.86
CA ARG A 101 -17.40 6.47 12.26
C ARG A 101 -17.10 7.64 13.18
N VAL A 102 -17.84 7.71 14.27
CA VAL A 102 -17.54 8.63 15.36
C VAL A 102 -16.48 7.98 16.24
N GLU A 103 -15.30 8.61 16.35
CA GLU A 103 -14.23 8.18 17.23
C GLU A 103 -14.50 8.70 18.64
N ASN A 104 -14.71 7.78 19.58
CA ASN A 104 -14.94 8.11 20.99
C ASN A 104 -13.64 8.38 21.75
N GLY A 105 -12.63 8.94 21.08
CA GLY A 105 -11.34 9.29 21.67
C GLY A 105 -10.42 8.09 21.96
N ILE A 106 -9.28 8.38 22.59
CA ILE A 106 -8.26 7.40 22.98
C ILE A 106 -8.06 7.46 24.49
N TYR A 107 -8.08 6.31 25.14
CA TYR A 107 -7.68 6.13 26.53
C TYR A 107 -6.18 5.85 26.61
N THR A 108 -5.48 6.48 27.55
CA THR A 108 -4.05 6.24 27.80
C THR A 108 -3.75 6.09 29.29
N TRP A 109 -2.83 5.17 29.61
CA TRP A 109 -2.36 4.90 30.97
C TRP A 109 -0.91 4.41 30.94
N VAL A 110 -0.26 4.40 32.10
CA VAL A 110 1.08 3.81 32.28
C VAL A 110 0.91 2.56 33.14
N ASP A 111 1.45 1.42 32.70
CA ASP A 111 1.40 0.17 33.48
C ASP A 111 2.45 0.13 34.59
N GLU A 112 2.41 -0.91 35.42
CA GLU A 112 3.33 -1.11 36.55
C GLU A 112 4.81 -1.19 36.15
N ARG A 113 5.10 -1.45 34.87
CA ARG A 113 6.46 -1.51 34.30
C ARG A 113 6.88 -0.19 33.68
N GLY A 114 6.09 0.88 33.87
CA GLY A 114 6.35 2.19 33.30
C GLY A 114 6.03 2.31 31.80
N ILE A 115 5.33 1.33 31.21
CA ILE A 115 5.02 1.33 29.78
C ILE A 115 3.74 2.11 29.54
N THR A 116 3.79 3.10 28.64
CA THR A 116 2.59 3.83 28.21
C THR A 116 1.77 2.97 27.24
N ASN A 117 0.50 2.78 27.57
CA ASN A 117 -0.48 2.02 26.83
C ASN A 117 -1.59 2.94 26.29
N TYR A 118 -2.26 2.49 25.23
CA TYR A 118 -3.35 3.20 24.57
C TYR A 118 -4.46 2.22 24.20
N SER A 119 -5.72 2.63 24.32
CA SER A 119 -6.88 1.86 23.88
C SER A 119 -7.99 2.76 23.37
N ASP A 120 -8.71 2.30 22.36
CA ASP A 120 -9.97 2.85 21.88
C ASP A 120 -11.18 2.40 22.73
N LYS A 121 -10.95 1.48 23.68
CA LYS A 121 -11.93 1.01 24.65
C LYS A 121 -11.55 1.48 26.05
N LYS A 122 -12.55 1.91 26.82
CA LYS A 122 -12.35 2.30 28.21
C LYS A 122 -11.86 1.09 29.02
N PRO A 123 -10.67 1.12 29.62
CA PRO A 123 -10.23 0.06 30.52
C PRO A 123 -11.04 0.06 31.82
N SER A 124 -11.00 -1.06 32.55
CA SER A 124 -11.67 -1.20 33.86
C SER A 124 -11.02 -0.36 34.97
N PHE A 125 -9.84 0.20 34.72
CA PHE A 125 -9.08 1.03 35.65
C PHE A 125 -9.01 2.49 35.17
N ALA A 126 -8.47 3.38 36.01
CA ALA A 126 -8.34 4.80 35.68
C ALA A 126 -7.37 5.01 34.50
N ALA A 127 -7.88 5.65 33.44
CA ALA A 127 -7.11 6.04 32.27
C ALA A 127 -7.48 7.45 31.84
N LYS A 128 -6.51 8.21 31.34
CA LYS A 128 -6.77 9.53 30.74
C LYS A 128 -7.50 9.34 29.43
N HIS A 129 -8.51 10.17 29.16
CA HIS A 129 -9.28 10.13 27.92
C HIS A 129 -8.97 11.38 27.09
N TYR A 130 -8.60 11.16 25.84
CA TYR A 130 -8.37 12.22 24.86
C TYR A 130 -9.44 12.14 23.77
N GLN A 131 -10.22 13.21 23.60
CA GLN A 131 -11.24 13.30 22.57
C GLN A 131 -10.80 14.31 21.51
N PRO A 132 -10.61 13.91 20.23
CA PRO A 132 -10.27 14.86 19.17
C PRO A 132 -11.48 15.76 18.82
N GLU A 133 -11.20 17.02 18.51
CA GLU A 133 -12.22 18.04 18.15
C GLU A 133 -13.02 17.66 16.90
N ARG A 134 -12.36 17.02 15.91
CA ARG A 134 -13.05 16.32 14.81
C ARG A 134 -13.07 14.84 15.14
N ASN A 135 -14.24 14.36 15.56
CA ASN A 135 -14.42 12.97 15.94
C ASN A 135 -14.91 12.07 14.79
N ARG A 136 -14.81 12.48 13.52
CA ARG A 136 -15.29 11.67 12.38
C ARG A 136 -14.11 11.14 11.58
N ALA A 137 -13.94 9.83 11.54
CA ALA A 137 -12.95 9.13 10.72
C ALA A 137 -13.65 8.24 9.70
N LEU A 138 -13.03 7.99 8.54
CA LEU A 138 -13.55 7.03 7.56
C LEU A 138 -13.42 5.61 8.13
N ASP A 139 -14.53 4.87 8.12
CA ASP A 139 -14.61 3.50 8.63
C ASP A 139 -14.29 2.50 7.52
N PHE A 140 -13.00 2.39 7.19
CA PHE A 140 -12.54 1.58 6.08
C PHE A 140 -12.67 0.07 6.30
N PHE A 141 -12.45 -0.40 7.52
CA PHE A 141 -12.37 -1.83 7.78
C PHE A 141 -12.64 -2.20 9.23
N ASP A 142 -13.11 -3.44 9.42
CA ASP A 142 -13.09 -4.12 10.71
C ASP A 142 -11.90 -5.09 10.74
N LEU A 143 -10.96 -4.90 11.66
CA LEU A 143 -9.77 -5.75 11.78
C LEU A 143 -9.91 -6.74 12.95
N ASN A 144 -9.95 -8.03 12.63
CA ASN A 144 -9.79 -9.11 13.58
C ASN A 144 -8.44 -9.78 13.38
N ILE A 145 -7.52 -9.58 14.32
CA ILE A 145 -6.22 -10.23 14.32
C ILE A 145 -6.06 -11.10 15.57
N SER A 146 -5.61 -12.33 15.37
CA SER A 146 -5.39 -13.32 16.42
C SER A 146 -4.03 -14.00 16.27
N GLY A 147 -3.46 -14.43 17.39
CA GLY A 147 -2.20 -15.18 17.45
C GLY A 147 -1.62 -15.15 18.86
N PRO A 148 -0.82 -16.16 19.25
CA PRO A 148 -0.38 -16.32 20.64
C PRO A 148 0.49 -15.15 21.15
N ASN A 149 1.23 -14.48 20.28
CA ASN A 149 2.20 -13.45 20.63
C ASN A 149 1.92 -12.10 19.94
N ILE A 150 0.66 -11.80 19.63
CA ILE A 150 0.27 -10.54 18.98
C ILE A 150 0.05 -9.44 20.02
N THR A 151 1.01 -8.52 20.09
CA THR A 151 0.95 -7.35 20.97
C THR A 151 0.02 -6.27 20.42
N ASP A 152 -0.48 -5.39 21.28
CA ASP A 152 -1.31 -4.25 20.84
C ASP A 152 -0.51 -3.29 19.95
N GLN A 153 0.80 -3.15 20.17
CA GLN A 153 1.67 -2.40 19.27
C GLN A 153 1.64 -2.97 17.84
N PHE A 154 1.67 -4.30 17.68
CA PHE A 154 1.54 -4.93 16.36
C PHE A 154 0.17 -4.61 15.75
N LYS A 155 -0.92 -4.74 16.52
CA LYS A 155 -2.29 -4.44 16.03
C LYS A 155 -2.42 -3.00 15.59
N ASN A 156 -1.94 -2.05 16.40
CA ASN A 156 -2.00 -0.61 16.12
C ASN A 156 -1.15 -0.25 14.90
N THR A 157 0.06 -0.81 14.80
CA THR A 157 0.94 -0.60 13.65
C THR A 157 0.32 -1.15 12.37
N LEU A 158 -0.26 -2.35 12.43
CA LEU A 158 -0.95 -2.95 11.29
C LEU A 158 -2.17 -2.12 10.89
N SER A 159 -3.00 -1.70 11.85
CA SER A 159 -4.16 -0.85 11.60
C SER A 159 -3.78 0.47 10.94
N ALA A 160 -2.72 1.14 11.41
CA ALA A 160 -2.22 2.37 10.81
C ALA A 160 -1.74 2.15 9.36
N LYS A 161 -0.99 1.07 9.12
CA LYS A 161 -0.54 0.69 7.76
C LYS A 161 -1.72 0.40 6.84
N LEU A 162 -2.71 -0.36 7.31
CA LEU A 162 -3.91 -0.67 6.52
C LEU A 162 -4.72 0.58 6.21
N ASN A 163 -4.89 1.50 7.17
CA ASN A 163 -5.49 2.81 6.89
C ASN A 163 -4.76 3.58 5.79
N ALA A 164 -3.43 3.57 5.78
CA ALA A 164 -2.64 4.17 4.71
C ALA A 164 -2.86 3.45 3.36
N VAL A 165 -2.94 2.11 3.35
CA VAL A 165 -3.30 1.34 2.16
C VAL A 165 -4.67 1.77 1.63
N PHE A 166 -5.70 1.84 2.48
CA PHE A 166 -7.04 2.29 2.09
C PHE A 166 -7.05 3.70 1.51
N ARG A 167 -6.27 4.63 2.07
CA ARG A 167 -6.08 5.97 1.48
C ARG A 167 -5.43 5.89 0.09
N GLY A 168 -4.42 5.04 -0.08
CA GLY A 168 -3.80 4.78 -1.38
C GLY A 168 -4.78 4.19 -2.42
N TYR A 169 -5.69 3.30 -2.03
CA TYR A 169 -6.76 2.85 -2.93
C TYR A 169 -7.72 4.00 -3.25
N THR A 170 -8.12 4.76 -2.23
CA THR A 170 -9.04 5.90 -2.37
C THR A 170 -8.47 6.96 -3.31
N SER A 171 -7.16 7.24 -3.29
CA SER A 171 -6.52 8.19 -4.20
C SER A 171 -6.48 7.69 -5.66
N ILE A 172 -6.57 6.37 -5.88
CA ILE A 172 -6.68 5.79 -7.22
C ILE A 172 -8.13 5.78 -7.69
N VAL A 173 -9.03 5.08 -7.00
CA VAL A 173 -10.40 4.81 -7.50
C VAL A 173 -11.43 5.85 -7.08
N GLY A 174 -11.16 6.64 -6.04
CA GLY A 174 -12.12 7.56 -5.42
C GLY A 174 -12.94 6.90 -4.32
N LEU A 175 -13.44 7.70 -3.37
CA LEU A 175 -14.14 7.20 -2.19
C LEU A 175 -15.43 6.44 -2.54
N ASP A 176 -16.17 6.88 -3.56
CA ASP A 176 -17.43 6.27 -3.98
C ASP A 176 -17.25 4.85 -4.54
N ALA A 177 -16.03 4.51 -4.98
CA ALA A 177 -15.68 3.18 -5.49
C ALA A 177 -15.11 2.25 -4.39
N MET A 178 -15.04 2.72 -3.15
CA MET A 178 -14.53 1.96 -2.00
C MET A 178 -15.64 1.23 -1.25
N GLN A 179 -15.29 0.13 -0.59
CA GLN A 179 -16.20 -0.67 0.23
C GLN A 179 -15.56 -0.93 1.59
N LYS A 180 -16.40 -1.05 2.63
CA LYS A 180 -15.93 -1.41 3.96
C LYS A 180 -15.49 -2.88 3.92
N VAL A 181 -14.32 -3.17 4.47
CA VAL A 181 -13.72 -4.52 4.39
C VAL A 181 -13.60 -5.13 5.78
N THR A 182 -14.10 -6.35 5.97
CA THR A 182 -13.73 -7.15 7.15
C THR A 182 -12.41 -7.86 6.86
N LEU A 183 -11.41 -7.67 7.72
CA LEU A 183 -10.09 -8.30 7.61
C LEU A 183 -9.90 -9.27 8.77
N ARG A 184 -9.77 -10.58 8.48
CA ARG A 184 -9.45 -11.58 9.50
C ARG A 184 -8.06 -12.14 9.25
N ILE A 185 -7.18 -11.98 10.23
CA ILE A 185 -5.78 -12.39 10.15
C ILE A 185 -5.47 -13.30 11.34
N LYS A 186 -4.94 -14.49 11.06
CA LYS A 186 -4.45 -15.42 12.07
C LYS A 186 -2.96 -15.61 11.89
N VAL A 187 -2.21 -15.11 12.87
CA VAL A 187 -0.75 -15.28 12.94
C VAL A 187 -0.43 -16.55 13.70
N LEU A 188 0.29 -17.46 13.05
CA LEU A 188 0.60 -18.80 13.53
C LEU A 188 2.03 -18.85 14.04
N PRO A 189 2.28 -19.43 15.22
CA PRO A 189 3.52 -19.19 15.98
C PRO A 189 4.81 -19.69 15.31
N ASN A 190 4.71 -20.65 14.39
CA ASN A 190 5.86 -21.24 13.72
C ASN A 190 5.46 -21.95 12.41
N ARG A 191 6.47 -22.37 11.63
CA ARG A 191 6.32 -23.10 10.36
C ARG A 191 5.42 -24.33 10.47
N ARG A 192 5.61 -25.16 11.49
CA ARG A 192 4.84 -26.41 11.66
C ARG A 192 3.35 -26.12 11.79
N GLU A 193 3.01 -25.12 12.59
CA GLU A 193 1.62 -24.73 12.84
C GLU A 193 1.00 -24.00 11.67
N TYR A 194 1.79 -23.19 10.98
CA TYR A 194 1.42 -22.61 9.70
C TYR A 194 1.02 -23.69 8.69
N GLU A 195 1.91 -24.65 8.43
CA GLU A 195 1.66 -25.71 7.47
C GLU A 195 0.45 -26.56 7.83
N ARG A 196 0.31 -26.94 9.11
CA ARG A 196 -0.81 -27.74 9.60
C ARG A 196 -2.15 -27.05 9.35
N VAL A 197 -2.26 -25.77 9.70
CA VAL A 197 -3.51 -25.01 9.54
C VAL A 197 -3.81 -24.76 8.07
N VAL A 198 -2.82 -24.36 7.26
CA VAL A 198 -3.00 -24.19 5.80
C VAL A 198 -3.53 -25.47 5.16
N LYS A 199 -2.93 -26.63 5.48
CA LYS A 199 -3.37 -27.94 4.98
C LYS A 199 -4.80 -28.28 5.43
N SER A 200 -5.20 -27.92 6.65
CA SER A 200 -6.58 -28.17 7.13
C SER A 200 -7.66 -27.40 6.38
N TYR A 201 -7.29 -26.30 5.70
CA TYR A 201 -8.17 -25.55 4.80
C TYR A 201 -8.04 -26.01 3.33
N GLY A 202 -7.25 -27.06 3.05
CA GLY A 202 -6.98 -27.54 1.69
C GLY A 202 -5.97 -26.70 0.91
N GLY A 203 -5.26 -25.77 1.58
CA GLY A 203 -4.20 -24.97 0.97
C GLY A 203 -2.85 -25.70 0.91
N ASN A 204 -1.91 -25.15 0.13
CA ASN A 204 -0.54 -25.65 0.04
C ASN A 204 0.44 -24.66 0.71
N PRO A 205 1.12 -25.04 1.81
CA PRO A 205 2.01 -24.12 2.52
C PRO A 205 3.44 -24.08 1.97
N LYS A 206 3.77 -24.85 0.92
CA LYS A 206 5.12 -24.88 0.34
C LYS A 206 5.49 -23.51 -0.24
N GLY A 207 6.69 -23.05 0.09
CA GLY A 207 7.31 -21.85 -0.49
C GLY A 207 6.68 -20.50 -0.10
N ASN A 208 5.68 -20.48 0.78
CA ASN A 208 5.04 -19.24 1.25
C ASN A 208 5.10 -19.12 2.79
N VAL A 209 4.94 -17.89 3.28
CA VAL A 209 4.88 -17.53 4.71
C VAL A 209 3.54 -16.86 5.05
N GLY A 210 2.66 -16.71 4.05
CA GLY A 210 1.34 -16.10 4.16
C GLY A 210 0.41 -16.70 3.10
N LEU A 211 -0.88 -16.78 3.44
CA LEU A 211 -1.93 -17.23 2.54
C LEU A 211 -3.29 -16.62 2.92
N TYR A 212 -3.86 -15.85 2.01
CA TYR A 212 -5.26 -15.44 2.04
C TYR A 212 -6.22 -16.44 1.39
N LEU A 213 -7.24 -16.84 2.16
CA LEU A 213 -8.30 -17.76 1.76
C LEU A 213 -9.63 -17.00 1.61
N GLY A 214 -9.95 -16.56 0.39
CA GLY A 214 -11.08 -15.67 0.10
C GLY A 214 -12.47 -16.14 0.59
N ARG A 215 -12.71 -17.46 0.63
CA ARG A 215 -13.99 -18.11 0.96
C ARG A 215 -14.26 -18.03 2.45
N TYR A 216 -13.19 -18.10 3.23
CA TYR A 216 -13.21 -17.97 4.67
C TYR A 216 -12.97 -16.52 5.10
N ASN A 217 -12.61 -15.65 4.15
CA ASN A 217 -12.10 -14.31 4.38
C ASN A 217 -11.04 -14.31 5.50
N LEU A 218 -10.02 -15.16 5.34
CA LEU A 218 -9.02 -15.44 6.36
C LEU A 218 -7.61 -15.41 5.77
N ALA A 219 -6.78 -14.51 6.27
CA ALA A 219 -5.35 -14.53 6.05
C ALA A 219 -4.67 -15.37 7.14
N LEU A 220 -3.89 -16.36 6.73
CA LEU A 220 -2.99 -17.14 7.58
C LEU A 220 -1.59 -16.58 7.39
N VAL A 221 -0.89 -16.25 8.48
CA VAL A 221 0.46 -15.67 8.43
C VAL A 221 1.37 -16.46 9.35
N GLU A 222 2.54 -16.88 8.86
CA GLU A 222 3.57 -17.46 9.69
C GLU A 222 4.28 -16.36 10.50
N GLN A 223 4.35 -16.55 11.82
CA GLN A 223 5.13 -15.68 12.68
C GLN A 223 6.63 -15.89 12.43
N ARG A 224 7.30 -14.80 12.05
CA ARG A 224 8.74 -14.69 11.90
C ARG A 224 9.23 -13.56 12.83
N ASN A 225 10.26 -12.81 12.42
CA ASN A 225 10.56 -11.55 13.09
C ASN A 225 9.43 -10.52 12.86
N HIS A 226 9.39 -9.48 13.69
CA HIS A 226 8.33 -8.46 13.68
C HIS A 226 8.13 -7.84 12.28
N HIS A 227 9.22 -7.44 11.62
CA HIS A 227 9.17 -6.79 10.31
C HIS A 227 8.61 -7.72 9.22
N ALA A 228 9.13 -8.94 9.10
CA ALA A 228 8.67 -9.91 8.11
C ALA A 228 7.21 -10.32 8.33
N THR A 229 6.80 -10.52 9.59
CA THR A 229 5.41 -10.85 9.94
C THR A 229 4.48 -9.69 9.58
N MET A 230 4.88 -8.45 9.86
CA MET A 230 4.11 -7.25 9.52
C MET A 230 3.93 -7.08 8.01
N GLN A 231 5.01 -7.21 7.23
CA GLN A 231 4.93 -7.13 5.76
C GLN A 231 4.01 -8.21 5.19
N THR A 232 4.14 -9.45 5.69
CA THR A 232 3.28 -10.56 5.24
C THR A 232 1.82 -10.31 5.62
N ALA A 233 1.54 -9.81 6.83
CA ALA A 233 0.17 -9.48 7.24
C ALA A 233 -0.45 -8.37 6.37
N VAL A 234 0.32 -7.34 5.99
CA VAL A 234 -0.14 -6.32 5.04
C VAL A 234 -0.38 -6.93 3.66
N HIS A 235 0.54 -7.76 3.15
CA HIS A 235 0.41 -8.44 1.86
C HIS A 235 -0.90 -9.25 1.76
N GLU A 236 -1.14 -10.13 2.73
CA GLU A 236 -2.35 -10.97 2.74
C GLU A 236 -3.62 -10.15 2.98
N ALA A 237 -3.55 -9.07 3.75
CA ALA A 237 -4.68 -8.15 3.92
C ALA A 237 -5.00 -7.42 2.60
N VAL A 238 -4.01 -7.08 1.78
CA VAL A 238 -4.22 -6.44 0.48
C VAL A 238 -4.96 -7.37 -0.48
N HIS A 239 -4.77 -8.70 -0.42
CA HIS A 239 -5.62 -9.62 -1.18
C HIS A 239 -7.10 -9.54 -0.77
N ALA A 240 -7.38 -9.45 0.53
CA ALA A 240 -8.74 -9.24 1.02
C ALA A 240 -9.32 -7.89 0.55
N ILE A 241 -8.50 -6.83 0.59
CA ILE A 241 -8.89 -5.50 0.08
C ILE A 241 -9.15 -5.56 -1.44
N ASN A 242 -8.31 -6.24 -2.22
CA ASN A 242 -8.52 -6.43 -3.66
C ASN A 242 -9.85 -7.12 -3.93
N GLN A 243 -10.13 -8.23 -3.25
CA GLN A 243 -11.38 -8.97 -3.42
C GLN A 243 -12.61 -8.12 -3.04
N ALA A 244 -12.51 -7.32 -1.97
CA ALA A 244 -13.63 -6.51 -1.48
C ALA A 244 -13.82 -5.19 -2.24
N VAL A 245 -12.76 -4.51 -2.65
CA VAL A 245 -12.85 -3.23 -3.36
C VAL A 245 -13.01 -3.47 -4.85
N ILE A 246 -12.20 -4.32 -5.45
CA ILE A 246 -12.14 -4.52 -6.90
C ILE A 246 -13.04 -5.68 -7.32
N GLY A 247 -12.89 -6.84 -6.69
CA GLY A 247 -13.49 -8.10 -7.13
C GLY A 247 -12.42 -9.08 -7.61
N TYR A 248 -12.78 -10.00 -8.49
CA TYR A 248 -11.81 -10.87 -9.14
C TYR A 248 -10.94 -10.08 -10.10
N THR A 249 -9.63 -10.23 -9.96
CA THR A 249 -8.63 -9.54 -10.79
C THR A 249 -7.66 -10.55 -11.40
N PRO A 250 -6.91 -10.18 -12.45
CA PRO A 250 -5.76 -10.92 -12.93
C PRO A 250 -4.65 -11.01 -11.87
N ARG A 251 -3.83 -12.07 -11.93
CA ARG A 251 -2.79 -12.40 -10.93
C ARG A 251 -1.80 -11.28 -10.82
N TRP A 252 -1.34 -10.79 -11.96
CA TRP A 252 -0.35 -9.74 -11.98
C TRP A 252 -0.83 -8.47 -11.26
N LEU A 253 -2.12 -8.16 -11.33
CA LEU A 253 -2.72 -7.02 -10.65
C LEU A 253 -2.84 -7.31 -9.15
N ASN A 254 -3.40 -8.47 -8.79
CA ASN A 254 -3.59 -8.88 -7.41
C ASN A 254 -2.27 -8.94 -6.62
N GLU A 255 -1.28 -9.66 -7.17
CA GLU A 255 0.04 -9.84 -6.56
C GLU A 255 0.88 -8.57 -6.64
N GLY A 256 0.73 -7.80 -7.73
CA GLY A 256 1.41 -6.52 -7.89
C GLY A 256 0.98 -5.52 -6.81
N LEU A 257 -0.33 -5.39 -6.56
CA LEU A 257 -0.87 -4.51 -5.52
C LEU A 257 -0.46 -4.97 -4.12
N ALA A 258 -0.57 -6.27 -3.83
CA ALA A 258 -0.14 -6.84 -2.56
C ALA A 258 1.37 -6.63 -2.31
N GLY A 259 2.18 -6.90 -3.33
CA GLY A 259 3.63 -6.68 -3.30
C GLY A 259 4.02 -5.20 -3.21
N TYR A 260 3.24 -4.29 -3.79
CA TYR A 260 3.45 -2.85 -3.70
C TYR A 260 3.16 -2.34 -2.28
N PHE A 261 1.97 -2.63 -1.75
CA PHE A 261 1.55 -2.10 -0.46
C PHE A 261 2.21 -2.77 0.75
N GLN A 262 2.79 -3.97 0.63
CA GLN A 262 3.42 -4.67 1.77
C GLN A 262 4.55 -3.86 2.45
N THR A 263 5.19 -2.94 1.72
CA THR A 263 6.28 -2.09 2.21
C THR A 263 5.83 -0.72 2.67
N VAL A 264 4.51 -0.50 2.81
CA VAL A 264 3.97 0.76 3.32
C VAL A 264 4.55 1.08 4.70
N LYS A 265 4.97 2.32 4.87
CA LYS A 265 5.41 2.94 6.12
C LYS A 265 4.46 4.08 6.44
N VAL A 266 4.21 4.29 7.72
CA VAL A 266 3.38 5.40 8.19
C VAL A 266 4.24 6.20 9.16
N THR A 267 4.48 7.45 8.81
CA THR A 267 5.16 8.41 9.67
C THR A 267 4.17 9.55 9.93
N MET A 268 3.77 9.71 11.19
CA MET A 268 2.66 10.59 11.57
C MET A 268 1.38 10.22 10.79
N GLN A 269 0.91 11.09 9.89
CA GLN A 269 -0.28 10.89 9.07
C GLN A 269 0.05 10.60 7.59
N VAL A 270 1.33 10.47 7.24
CA VAL A 270 1.75 10.26 5.86
C VAL A 270 2.09 8.79 5.63
N GLY A 271 1.37 8.18 4.69
CA GLY A 271 1.69 6.87 4.15
C GLY A 271 2.71 6.98 3.02
N THR A 272 3.78 6.18 3.07
CA THR A 272 4.76 6.08 1.99
C THR A 272 5.04 4.62 1.70
N VAL A 273 4.96 4.21 0.44
CA VAL A 273 5.42 2.91 -0.02
C VAL A 273 6.89 2.99 -0.36
N ALA A 274 7.72 2.35 0.47
CA ALA A 274 9.14 2.23 0.19
C ALA A 274 9.39 1.12 -0.83
N PRO A 275 10.40 1.24 -1.71
CA PRO A 275 10.75 0.15 -2.60
C PRO A 275 11.16 -1.11 -1.82
N ASN A 276 10.80 -2.28 -2.33
CA ASN A 276 11.19 -3.54 -1.70
C ASN A 276 12.68 -3.81 -1.94
N GLN A 277 13.51 -3.60 -0.92
CA GLN A 277 14.97 -3.75 -1.01
C GLN A 277 15.42 -5.15 -1.42
N ALA A 278 14.64 -6.20 -1.15
CA ALA A 278 14.97 -7.55 -1.62
C ALA A 278 14.89 -7.69 -3.16
N ARG A 279 14.19 -6.78 -3.83
CA ARG A 279 14.05 -6.72 -5.30
C ARG A 279 14.98 -5.68 -5.94
N LEU A 280 15.80 -5.00 -5.13
CA LEU A 280 16.67 -3.91 -5.59
C LEU A 280 18.15 -4.17 -5.30
N HIS A 281 19.02 -3.68 -6.17
CA HIS A 281 20.45 -3.56 -5.94
C HIS A 281 20.86 -2.13 -6.26
N ARG A 282 21.38 -1.41 -5.25
CA ARG A 282 21.74 0.01 -5.35
C ARG A 282 20.59 0.90 -5.87
N GLY A 283 19.35 0.57 -5.49
CA GLY A 283 18.14 1.29 -5.92
C GLY A 283 17.52 0.83 -7.24
N TYR A 284 18.22 0.00 -8.02
CA TYR A 284 17.75 -0.50 -9.32
C TYR A 284 17.13 -1.89 -9.19
N ILE A 285 16.14 -2.18 -10.03
CA ILE A 285 15.48 -3.49 -10.05
C ILE A 285 16.49 -4.58 -10.44
N THR A 286 16.56 -5.64 -9.64
CA THR A 286 17.53 -6.72 -9.86
C THR A 286 17.07 -7.72 -10.90
N GLY A 287 17.98 -8.08 -11.81
CA GLY A 287 17.75 -9.09 -12.84
C GLY A 287 16.63 -8.72 -13.81
N ARG A 288 16.15 -9.70 -14.57
CA ARG A 288 15.11 -9.50 -15.58
C ARG A 288 13.73 -9.32 -14.95
N VAL A 289 12.92 -8.44 -15.55
CA VAL A 289 11.46 -8.37 -15.40
C VAL A 289 10.80 -8.41 -16.79
N LEU A 290 9.55 -8.85 -16.86
CA LEU A 290 8.72 -8.79 -18.07
C LEU A 290 8.17 -7.36 -18.23
N SER A 291 8.04 -6.90 -19.47
CA SER A 291 7.27 -5.69 -19.76
C SER A 291 5.79 -5.88 -19.41
N PRO A 292 5.00 -4.80 -19.24
CA PRO A 292 3.59 -4.92 -18.85
C PRO A 292 2.77 -5.83 -19.78
N TYR A 293 2.96 -5.75 -21.10
CA TYR A 293 2.22 -6.59 -22.05
C TYR A 293 2.72 -8.04 -22.07
N GLU A 294 4.03 -8.29 -21.91
CA GLU A 294 4.54 -9.66 -21.76
C GLU A 294 3.98 -10.31 -20.50
N LEU A 295 3.94 -9.58 -19.39
CA LEU A 295 3.39 -10.04 -18.11
C LEU A 295 1.90 -10.40 -18.24
N ILE A 296 1.10 -9.50 -18.83
CA ILE A 296 -0.33 -9.75 -19.05
C ILE A 296 -0.54 -10.96 -19.97
N ASN A 297 0.24 -11.09 -21.05
CA ASN A 297 0.14 -12.24 -21.95
C ASN A 297 0.57 -13.56 -21.30
N ALA A 298 1.41 -13.51 -20.26
CA ALA A 298 1.87 -14.68 -19.53
C ALA A 298 0.93 -15.10 -18.38
N GLU A 299 -0.24 -14.46 -18.21
CA GLU A 299 -1.21 -14.73 -17.14
C GLU A 299 -1.63 -16.21 -17.01
N SER A 300 -1.82 -16.93 -18.14
CA SER A 300 -2.16 -18.36 -18.11
C SER A 300 -0.97 -19.27 -17.79
N LYS A 301 0.26 -18.73 -17.83
CA LYS A 301 1.51 -19.49 -17.72
C LYS A 301 2.15 -19.40 -16.33
N TRP A 302 1.53 -18.75 -15.34
CA TRP A 302 2.13 -18.56 -14.01
C TRP A 302 2.69 -19.84 -13.36
N LYS A 303 2.02 -20.99 -13.54
CA LYS A 303 2.47 -22.28 -13.01
C LYS A 303 3.65 -22.88 -13.79
N SER A 304 3.72 -22.65 -15.10
CA SER A 304 4.76 -23.17 -15.99
C SER A 304 5.94 -22.21 -16.16
N TYR A 305 5.78 -20.94 -15.77
CA TYR A 305 6.83 -19.93 -15.78
C TYR A 305 7.61 -19.92 -14.46
N ASN A 306 8.71 -19.18 -14.43
CA ASN A 306 9.35 -18.82 -13.17
C ASN A 306 8.44 -17.83 -12.41
N SER A 307 7.80 -18.29 -11.34
CA SER A 307 6.88 -17.45 -10.55
C SER A 307 7.59 -16.25 -9.90
N GLU A 308 8.85 -16.37 -9.48
CA GLU A 308 9.62 -15.26 -8.92
C GLU A 308 9.70 -14.11 -9.93
N LEU A 309 9.94 -14.45 -11.20
CA LEU A 309 9.88 -13.49 -12.29
C LEU A 309 8.48 -12.87 -12.44
N MET A 310 7.41 -13.65 -12.31
CA MET A 310 6.03 -13.14 -12.39
C MET A 310 5.69 -12.19 -11.25
N TYR A 311 5.96 -12.58 -10.00
CA TYR A 311 5.77 -11.71 -8.82
C TYR A 311 6.60 -10.43 -8.91
N LYS A 312 7.86 -10.54 -9.35
CA LYS A 312 8.75 -9.38 -9.50
C LYS A 312 8.29 -8.44 -10.60
N SER A 313 7.85 -8.98 -11.73
CA SER A 313 7.32 -8.19 -12.85
C SER A 313 5.99 -7.52 -12.49
N SER A 314 5.15 -8.20 -11.72
CA SER A 314 3.88 -7.67 -11.18
C SER A 314 4.13 -6.49 -10.25
N TRP A 315 5.04 -6.66 -9.28
CA TRP A 315 5.47 -5.59 -8.39
C TRP A 315 6.04 -4.40 -9.17
N ALA A 316 6.95 -4.65 -10.12
CA ALA A 316 7.58 -3.59 -10.92
C ALA A 316 6.53 -2.81 -11.75
N THR A 317 5.58 -3.52 -12.36
CA THR A 317 4.50 -2.92 -13.16
C THR A 317 3.62 -2.00 -12.31
N ILE A 318 3.22 -2.44 -11.11
CA ILE A 318 2.40 -1.59 -10.22
C ILE A 318 3.20 -0.39 -9.71
N HIS A 319 4.46 -0.58 -9.32
CA HIS A 319 5.32 0.54 -8.90
C HIS A 319 5.48 1.60 -9.99
N PHE A 320 5.63 1.16 -11.24
CA PHE A 320 5.68 2.03 -12.41
C PHE A 320 4.34 2.75 -12.67
N LEU A 321 3.22 2.04 -12.60
CA LEU A 321 1.91 2.69 -12.77
C LEU A 321 1.68 3.73 -11.68
N MET A 322 2.08 3.44 -10.45
CA MET A 322 1.97 4.37 -9.32
C MET A 322 2.94 5.56 -9.39
N SER A 323 4.04 5.46 -10.14
CA SER A 323 5.05 6.53 -10.23
C SER A 323 4.67 7.70 -11.12
N THR A 324 3.62 7.57 -11.92
CA THR A 324 3.21 8.59 -12.90
C THR A 324 1.72 8.88 -12.82
N THR A 325 1.33 10.13 -13.11
CA THR A 325 -0.09 10.51 -13.18
C THR A 325 -0.84 9.69 -14.22
N THR A 326 -0.26 9.50 -15.41
CA THR A 326 -0.86 8.67 -16.47
C THR A 326 -0.98 7.20 -16.07
N GLY A 327 0.02 6.66 -15.38
CA GLY A 327 -0.01 5.31 -14.84
C GLY A 327 -1.12 5.11 -13.81
N ARG A 328 -1.27 6.05 -12.86
CA ARG A 328 -2.34 6.02 -11.85
C ARG A 328 -3.73 6.13 -12.48
N LEU A 329 -3.90 6.98 -13.49
CA LEU A 329 -5.15 7.09 -14.24
C LEU A 329 -5.47 5.80 -15.00
N SER A 330 -4.46 5.15 -15.58
CA SER A 330 -4.63 3.86 -16.27
C SER A 330 -4.99 2.75 -15.31
N LEU A 331 -4.34 2.70 -14.14
CA LEU A 331 -4.64 1.76 -13.06
C LEU A 331 -6.06 1.98 -12.53
N LYS A 332 -6.48 3.24 -12.33
CA LYS A 332 -7.86 3.60 -11.98
C LYS A 332 -8.85 3.03 -12.97
N LYS A 333 -8.64 3.25 -14.28
CA LYS A 333 -9.55 2.75 -15.33
C LYS A 333 -9.62 1.24 -15.36
N LEU A 334 -8.50 0.55 -15.19
CA LEU A 334 -8.45 -0.91 -15.08
C LEU A 334 -9.25 -1.39 -13.86
N MET A 335 -8.99 -0.84 -12.66
CA MET A 335 -9.67 -1.23 -11.43
C MET A 335 -11.17 -0.96 -11.46
N LEU A 336 -11.59 0.21 -11.98
CA LEU A 336 -13.00 0.53 -12.13
C LEU A 336 -13.69 -0.39 -13.15
N GLN A 337 -12.99 -0.82 -14.20
CA GLN A 337 -13.55 -1.79 -15.14
C GLN A 337 -13.71 -3.18 -14.49
N GLU A 338 -12.74 -3.65 -13.71
CA GLU A 338 -12.88 -4.90 -12.94
C GLU A 338 -14.08 -4.83 -11.96
N GLN A 339 -14.37 -3.65 -11.41
CA GLN A 339 -15.53 -3.45 -10.55
C GLN A 339 -16.88 -3.58 -11.26
N THR A 340 -16.94 -3.44 -12.59
CA THR A 340 -18.21 -3.58 -13.35
C THR A 340 -18.70 -5.04 -13.36
N GLU A 341 -17.78 -6.00 -13.44
CA GLU A 341 -18.06 -7.43 -13.45
C GLU A 341 -17.22 -8.14 -12.39
N ARG A 342 -17.50 -7.86 -11.12
CA ARG A 342 -16.71 -8.29 -9.95
C ARG A 342 -16.41 -9.80 -9.87
N CYS A 343 -17.21 -10.63 -10.54
CA CYS A 343 -17.06 -12.09 -10.55
C CYS A 343 -16.30 -12.64 -11.76
N ARG A 344 -15.79 -11.77 -12.62
CA ARG A 344 -15.00 -12.12 -13.78
C ARG A 344 -13.84 -11.13 -13.91
N ALA A 345 -12.63 -11.65 -13.72
CA ALA A 345 -11.44 -10.89 -14.03
C ALA A 345 -11.40 -10.53 -15.53
N LEU A 346 -10.90 -9.34 -15.85
CA LEU A 346 -10.63 -8.98 -17.24
C LEU A 346 -9.67 -9.96 -17.90
N SER A 347 -9.94 -10.26 -19.17
CA SER A 347 -9.04 -11.02 -20.02
C SER A 347 -7.77 -10.23 -20.32
N ASN A 348 -6.75 -10.95 -20.81
CA ASN A 348 -5.49 -10.36 -21.24
C ASN A 348 -5.70 -9.28 -22.32
N ARG A 349 -6.65 -9.52 -23.23
CA ARG A 349 -7.00 -8.59 -24.32
C ARG A 349 -7.69 -7.34 -23.79
N GLU A 350 -8.67 -7.49 -22.89
CA GLU A 350 -9.37 -6.35 -22.26
C GLU A 350 -8.39 -5.49 -21.44
N SER A 351 -7.55 -6.13 -20.62
CA SER A 351 -6.53 -5.44 -19.81
C SER A 351 -5.57 -4.63 -20.68
N GLN A 352 -5.06 -5.23 -21.76
CA GLN A 352 -4.16 -4.54 -22.70
C GLN A 352 -4.84 -3.42 -23.46
N ALA A 353 -6.09 -3.60 -23.89
CA ALA A 353 -6.84 -2.57 -24.58
C ALA A 353 -7.03 -1.32 -23.71
N LEU A 354 -7.39 -1.51 -22.44
CA LEU A 354 -7.53 -0.42 -21.47
C LEU A 354 -6.21 0.30 -21.21
N LEU A 355 -5.13 -0.46 -20.94
CA LEU A 355 -3.82 0.13 -20.73
C LEU A 355 -3.31 0.87 -21.96
N ARG A 356 -3.51 0.32 -23.16
CA ARG A 356 -3.09 0.98 -24.41
C ARG A 356 -3.87 2.26 -24.66
N ALA A 357 -5.17 2.28 -24.37
CA ALA A 357 -6.01 3.46 -24.56
C ALA A 357 -5.61 4.62 -23.63
N HIS A 358 -5.20 4.32 -22.40
CA HIS A 358 -4.87 5.33 -21.39
C HIS A 358 -3.37 5.57 -21.19
N TYR A 359 -2.53 4.67 -21.70
CA TYR A 359 -1.06 4.76 -21.67
C TYR A 359 -0.44 4.14 -22.94
N PRO A 360 -0.55 4.78 -24.12
CA PRO A 360 -0.09 4.19 -25.39
C PRO A 360 1.38 3.72 -25.39
N ASN A 361 2.28 4.48 -24.76
CA ASN A 361 3.72 4.23 -24.74
C ASN A 361 4.17 3.49 -23.45
N ILE A 362 3.29 2.70 -22.84
CA ILE A 362 3.53 2.06 -21.55
C ILE A 362 4.80 1.18 -21.54
N VAL A 363 5.08 0.47 -22.64
CA VAL A 363 6.22 -0.44 -22.75
C VAL A 363 7.54 0.33 -22.74
N ASP A 364 7.65 1.38 -23.57
CA ASP A 364 8.86 2.19 -23.66
C ASP A 364 9.13 2.94 -22.35
N ARG A 365 8.08 3.52 -21.75
CA ARG A 365 8.19 4.21 -20.46
C ARG A 365 8.54 3.27 -19.32
N PHE A 366 8.02 2.04 -19.33
CA PHE A 366 8.42 1.01 -18.37
C PHE A 366 9.89 0.62 -18.56
N ALA A 367 10.37 0.51 -19.80
CA ALA A 367 11.78 0.23 -20.07
C ALA A 367 12.71 1.33 -19.52
N SER A 368 12.31 2.60 -19.60
CA SER A 368 13.06 3.70 -18.95
C SER A 368 12.99 3.61 -17.41
N PHE A 369 11.82 3.27 -16.87
CA PHE A 369 11.62 3.15 -15.43
C PHE A 369 12.54 2.09 -14.80
N ILE A 370 12.65 0.91 -15.41
CA ILE A 370 13.50 -0.17 -14.86
C ILE A 370 15.01 0.15 -14.91
N GLN A 371 15.41 1.14 -15.71
CA GLN A 371 16.78 1.66 -15.80
C GLN A 371 17.03 2.84 -14.85
N SER A 372 16.04 3.22 -14.04
CA SER A 372 16.13 4.32 -13.09
C SER A 372 16.04 3.79 -11.65
N PRO A 373 16.60 4.50 -10.64
CA PRO A 373 16.36 4.19 -9.24
C PRO A 373 14.86 4.20 -8.94
N VAL A 374 14.39 3.20 -8.19
CA VAL A 374 13.00 3.15 -7.74
C VAL A 374 12.88 4.00 -6.48
N GLU A 375 12.11 5.08 -6.58
CA GLU A 375 11.90 6.02 -5.47
C GLU A 375 10.73 5.60 -4.56
N PRO A 376 10.76 5.98 -3.27
CA PRO A 376 9.60 5.88 -2.40
C PRO A 376 8.42 6.71 -2.91
N GLN A 377 7.20 6.18 -2.75
CA GLN A 377 5.98 6.83 -3.26
C GLN A 377 5.04 7.18 -2.10
N ARG A 378 4.66 8.46 -2.03
CA ARG A 378 3.65 8.93 -1.07
C ARG A 378 2.25 8.47 -1.55
N LEU A 379 1.44 7.99 -0.61
CA LEU A 379 0.07 7.52 -0.84
C LEU A 379 -0.97 8.64 -0.77
#